data_AF-A0A353DYY8-F1
#
_entry.id   AF-A0A353DYY8-F1
#
_cell.length_a   1.000
_cell.length_b   1.000
_cell.length_c   1.000
_cell.angle_alpha   90.00
_cell.angle_beta   90.00
_cell.angle_gamma   90.00
#
_symmetry.space_group_name_H-M   'P 1'
#
loop_
_entity.id
_entity.type
_entity.pdbx_description
1 polymer ?
#
loop_
_entity_poly.entity_id
_entity_poly.type
_entity_poly.pdbx_seq_one_letter_code
_entity_poly.pdbx_strand_id
1 'polypeptide(L)'
;MEKPKHSRKPLTKVSLSHTKDVSRFDAPCTAWLTTLLLCLIQTIAYAQQETFDRANQAFEAKAFDQALEQYLEMIAKDPPNPAVHYNCGSAYFRQGMTGQAIYHLLMARALDPLDPDTEANLRFVRETAGLPSQGLLSKGSIWTRLMTLNQWAVICLFPFWAACLL
;
A
#
# COMPACT_ATOMS: atom_id res chain seq x y z
N MET A 1 -52.14 -82.87 2.22
CA MET A 1 -50.87 -82.37 2.79
C MET A 1 -49.96 -82.01 1.62
N GLU A 2 -49.91 -80.74 1.26
CA GLU A 2 -49.12 -80.23 0.12
C GLU A 2 -48.28 -79.06 0.64
N LYS A 3 -46.94 -79.19 0.57
CA LYS A 3 -46.01 -78.17 1.08
C LYS A 3 -46.02 -76.93 0.19
N PRO A 4 -46.02 -75.70 0.72
CA PRO A 4 -46.01 -74.49 -0.10
C PRO A 4 -44.65 -74.27 -0.78
N LYS A 5 -44.66 -74.13 -2.10
CA LYS A 5 -43.52 -73.70 -2.93
C LYS A 5 -43.17 -72.23 -2.61
N HIS A 6 -41.98 -71.99 -2.05
CA HIS A 6 -41.42 -70.63 -1.93
C HIS A 6 -41.07 -70.07 -3.31
N SER A 7 -41.94 -69.23 -3.87
CA SER A 7 -41.65 -68.40 -5.04
C SER A 7 -40.74 -67.25 -4.64
N ARG A 8 -39.47 -67.29 -5.05
CA ARG A 8 -38.55 -66.15 -4.93
C ARG A 8 -38.98 -65.08 -5.94
N LYS A 9 -39.45 -63.94 -5.44
CA LYS A 9 -39.74 -62.77 -6.29
C LYS A 9 -38.46 -62.32 -7.01
N PRO A 10 -38.54 -61.91 -8.28
CA PRO A 10 -37.37 -61.46 -9.03
C PRO A 10 -36.80 -60.18 -8.40
N LEU A 11 -35.47 -60.13 -8.25
CA LEU A 11 -34.73 -58.94 -7.84
C LEU A 11 -34.97 -57.84 -8.88
N THR A 12 -35.75 -56.83 -8.50
CA THR A 12 -35.88 -55.60 -9.26
C THR A 12 -34.50 -54.96 -9.38
N LYS A 13 -34.02 -54.81 -10.61
CA LYS A 13 -32.83 -54.01 -10.91
C LYS A 13 -33.07 -52.60 -10.36
N VAL A 14 -32.40 -52.26 -9.27
CA VAL A 14 -32.32 -50.88 -8.78
C VAL A 14 -31.59 -50.09 -9.85
N SER A 15 -32.30 -49.22 -10.56
CA SER A 15 -31.71 -48.30 -11.51
C SER A 15 -30.85 -47.30 -10.75
N LEU A 16 -29.53 -47.40 -10.90
CA LEU A 16 -28.57 -46.39 -10.46
C LEU A 16 -28.73 -45.14 -11.32
N SER A 17 -29.70 -44.29 -11.00
CA SER A 17 -29.80 -42.93 -11.50
C SER A 17 -29.37 -41.96 -10.40
N HIS A 18 -28.08 -41.99 -10.03
CA HIS A 18 -27.52 -41.05 -9.07
C HIS A 18 -26.09 -40.65 -9.46
N THR A 19 -25.95 -39.92 -10.57
CA THR A 19 -24.81 -38.98 -10.76
C THR A 19 -25.24 -37.83 -11.68
N LYS A 20 -26.22 -37.05 -11.24
CA LYS A 20 -26.40 -35.67 -11.73
C LYS A 20 -26.63 -34.81 -10.51
N ASP A 21 -25.54 -34.34 -9.90
CA ASP A 21 -25.38 -32.93 -9.60
C ASP A 21 -24.02 -32.71 -8.94
N VAL A 22 -23.00 -32.50 -9.77
CA VAL A 22 -21.77 -31.81 -9.36
C VAL A 22 -21.82 -30.35 -9.86
N SER A 23 -22.97 -29.90 -10.37
CA SER A 23 -23.13 -28.66 -11.13
C SER A 23 -23.97 -27.58 -10.45
N ARG A 24 -24.58 -27.85 -9.30
CA ARG A 24 -25.20 -26.78 -8.51
C ARG A 24 -24.17 -26.22 -7.55
N PHE A 25 -23.37 -25.29 -8.06
CA PHE A 25 -22.73 -24.31 -7.20
C PHE A 25 -23.85 -23.61 -6.41
N ASP A 26 -23.91 -23.87 -5.10
CA ASP A 26 -24.74 -23.16 -4.14
C ASP A 26 -24.26 -21.70 -4.05
N ALA A 27 -24.61 -20.92 -5.08
CA ALA A 27 -24.20 -19.54 -5.27
C ALA A 27 -24.96 -18.47 -4.47
N PRO A 28 -26.06 -18.72 -3.69
CA PRO A 28 -26.71 -17.61 -2.98
C PRO A 28 -25.89 -17.17 -1.77
N CYS A 29 -25.31 -18.07 -0.97
CA CYS A 29 -24.66 -17.62 0.28
C CYS A 29 -23.36 -16.83 0.02
N THR A 30 -22.55 -17.29 -0.94
CA THR A 30 -21.28 -16.64 -1.29
C THR A 30 -21.49 -15.31 -2.01
N ALA A 31 -22.51 -15.17 -2.86
CA ALA A 31 -22.83 -13.91 -3.53
C ALA A 31 -23.32 -12.84 -2.56
N TRP A 32 -24.06 -13.20 -1.52
CA TRP A 32 -24.53 -12.25 -0.50
C TRP A 32 -23.41 -11.86 0.46
N LEU A 33 -22.50 -12.79 0.78
CA LEU A 33 -21.31 -12.50 1.57
C LEU A 33 -20.33 -11.58 0.82
N THR A 34 -20.13 -11.78 -0.48
CA THR A 34 -19.26 -10.90 -1.28
C THR A 34 -19.88 -9.52 -1.49
N THR A 35 -21.19 -9.41 -1.70
CA THR A 35 -21.85 -8.09 -1.78
C THR A 35 -21.82 -7.35 -0.45
N LEU A 36 -22.03 -8.03 0.68
CA LEU A 36 -21.87 -7.45 2.01
C LEU A 36 -20.42 -6.98 2.25
N LEU A 37 -19.42 -7.80 1.88
CA LEU A 37 -18.01 -7.44 2.02
C LEU A 37 -17.65 -6.22 1.16
N LEU A 38 -18.10 -6.16 -0.10
CA LEU A 38 -17.89 -5.01 -0.97
C LEU A 38 -18.58 -3.75 -0.43
N CYS A 39 -19.78 -3.88 0.14
CA CYS A 39 -20.48 -2.77 0.77
C CYS A 39 -19.72 -2.23 2.00
N LEU A 40 -19.15 -3.12 2.82
CA LEU A 40 -18.33 -2.72 3.96
C LEU A 40 -17.04 -1.99 3.52
N ILE A 41 -16.34 -2.50 2.50
CA ILE A 41 -15.15 -1.86 1.94
C ILE A 41 -15.49 -0.45 1.39
N GLN A 42 -16.66 -0.29 0.77
CA GLN A 42 -17.13 1.03 0.32
C GLN A 42 -17.31 2.00 1.48
N THR A 43 -17.96 1.60 2.58
CA THR A 43 -18.18 2.51 3.71
C THR A 43 -16.88 3.04 4.34
N ILE A 44 -15.86 2.19 4.44
CA ILE A 44 -14.55 2.58 4.93
C ILE A 44 -13.93 3.61 3.96
N ALA A 45 -13.94 3.33 2.65
CA ALA A 45 -13.40 4.25 1.65
C ALA A 45 -14.12 5.61 1.62
N TYR A 46 -15.44 5.65 1.84
CA TYR A 46 -16.19 6.91 1.90
C TYR A 46 -15.81 7.78 3.12
N ALA A 47 -15.66 7.17 4.30
CA ALA A 47 -15.24 7.90 5.50
C ALA A 47 -13.80 8.46 5.37
N GLN A 48 -12.94 7.71 4.69
CA GLN A 48 -11.58 8.12 4.35
C GLN A 48 -11.55 9.31 3.40
N GLN A 49 -12.39 9.27 2.37
CA GLN A 49 -12.51 10.36 1.40
C GLN A 49 -13.00 11.66 2.05
N GLU A 50 -14.00 11.59 2.94
CA GLU A 50 -14.53 12.77 3.63
C GLU A 50 -13.46 13.47 4.48
N THR A 51 -12.64 12.69 5.20
CA THR A 51 -11.55 13.23 6.03
C THR A 51 -10.48 13.88 5.16
N PHE A 52 -10.16 13.26 4.02
CA PHE A 52 -9.22 13.81 3.04
C PHE A 52 -9.72 15.13 2.44
N ASP A 53 -11.00 15.22 2.09
CA ASP A 53 -11.59 16.41 1.50
C ASP A 53 -11.60 17.59 2.49
N ARG A 54 -11.83 17.33 3.79
CA ARG A 54 -11.72 18.35 4.84
C ARG A 54 -10.28 18.85 5.00
N ALA A 55 -9.30 17.95 4.93
CA ALA A 55 -7.89 18.32 5.02
C ALA A 55 -7.47 19.17 3.80
N ASN A 56 -7.95 18.82 2.61
CA ASN A 56 -7.76 19.59 1.40
C ASN A 56 -8.41 20.98 1.52
N GLN A 57 -9.61 21.10 2.08
CA GLN A 57 -10.25 22.39 2.31
C GLN A 57 -9.42 23.28 3.26
N ALA A 58 -8.88 22.71 4.35
CA ALA A 58 -7.98 23.43 5.26
C ALA A 58 -6.71 23.90 4.53
N PHE A 59 -6.16 23.05 3.65
CA PHE A 59 -5.00 23.39 2.82
C PHE A 59 -5.31 24.55 1.85
N GLU A 60 -6.43 24.50 1.14
CA GLU A 60 -6.89 25.56 0.22
C GLU A 60 -7.16 26.88 0.97
N ALA A 61 -7.64 26.78 2.22
CA ALA A 61 -7.81 27.92 3.12
C ALA A 61 -6.47 28.47 3.68
N LYS A 62 -5.33 27.90 3.28
CA LYS A 62 -3.97 28.19 3.78
C LYS A 62 -3.80 27.93 5.28
N ALA A 63 -4.71 27.17 5.90
CA ALA A 63 -4.63 26.73 7.28
C ALA A 63 -3.73 25.48 7.36
N PHE A 64 -2.45 25.65 7.04
CA PHE A 64 -1.53 24.53 6.84
C PHE A 64 -1.31 23.68 8.10
N ASP A 65 -1.36 24.28 9.29
CA ASP A 65 -1.23 23.54 10.55
C ASP A 65 -2.39 22.54 10.73
N GLN A 66 -3.62 23.00 10.49
CA GLN A 66 -4.82 22.16 10.58
C GLN A 66 -4.83 21.08 9.49
N ALA A 67 -4.41 21.43 8.27
CA ALA A 67 -4.29 20.47 7.19
C ALA A 67 -3.27 19.37 7.52
N LEU A 68 -2.10 19.75 8.06
CA LEU A 68 -1.07 18.81 8.48
C LEU A 68 -1.55 17.89 9.61
N GLU A 69 -2.23 18.42 10.62
CA GLU A 69 -2.82 17.60 11.70
C GLU A 69 -3.70 16.49 11.13
N GLN A 70 -4.60 16.84 10.21
CA GLN A 70 -5.51 15.89 9.57
C GLN A 70 -4.77 14.89 8.67
N TYR A 71 -3.83 15.35 7.83
CA TYR A 71 -3.04 14.44 7.00
C TYR A 71 -2.19 13.47 7.83
N LEU A 72 -1.59 13.92 8.93
CA LEU A 72 -0.78 13.07 9.81
C LEU A 72 -1.65 12.06 10.57
N GLU A 73 -2.85 12.45 10.99
CA GLU A 73 -3.82 11.54 11.58
C GLU A 73 -4.21 10.43 10.59
N MET A 74 -4.47 10.79 9.32
CA MET A 74 -4.74 9.82 8.27
C MET A 74 -3.56 8.86 8.06
N ILE A 75 -2.33 9.39 7.96
CA ILE A 75 -1.11 8.57 7.81
C ILE A 75 -0.94 7.59 8.98
N ALA A 76 -1.36 7.97 10.20
CA ALA A 76 -1.24 7.12 11.37
C ALA A 76 -2.28 5.98 11.44
N LYS A 77 -3.45 6.16 10.81
CA LYS A 77 -4.59 5.25 10.94
C LYS A 77 -4.85 4.40 9.70
N ASP A 78 -4.49 4.91 8.54
CA ASP A 78 -5.06 4.45 7.27
C ASP A 78 -4.07 3.61 6.46
N PRO A 79 -4.58 2.79 5.52
CA PRO A 79 -3.75 2.18 4.50
C PRO A 79 -2.92 3.26 3.79
N PRO A 80 -1.67 2.96 3.41
CA PRO A 80 -0.80 3.96 2.79
C PRO A 80 -1.43 4.53 1.51
N ASN A 81 -1.63 5.86 1.50
CA ASN A 81 -2.25 6.59 0.39
C ASN A 81 -1.25 7.63 -0.18
N PRO A 82 -0.84 7.52 -1.46
CA PRO A 82 0.12 8.45 -2.07
C PRO A 82 -0.36 9.90 -2.04
N ALA A 83 -1.67 10.15 -2.24
CA ALA A 83 -2.23 11.51 -2.30
C ALA A 83 -2.12 12.23 -0.94
N VAL A 84 -2.31 11.51 0.17
CA VAL A 84 -2.16 12.06 1.52
C VAL A 84 -0.71 12.47 1.77
N HIS A 85 0.25 11.65 1.38
CA HIS A 85 1.67 11.99 1.46
C HIS A 85 2.03 13.17 0.55
N TYR A 86 1.49 13.23 -0.68
CA TYR A 86 1.73 14.34 -1.60
C TYR A 86 1.21 15.68 -1.06
N ASN A 87 -0.02 15.71 -0.54
CA ASN A 87 -0.61 16.93 0.04
C ASN A 87 0.05 17.34 1.36
N CYS A 88 0.43 16.37 2.20
CA CYS A 88 1.21 16.61 3.42
C CYS A 88 2.58 17.23 3.09
N GLY A 89 3.28 16.69 2.07
CA GLY A 89 4.54 17.26 1.60
C GLY A 89 4.38 18.68 1.08
N SER A 90 3.31 18.94 0.34
CA SER A 90 2.95 20.28 -0.15
C SER A 90 2.68 21.25 1.01
N ALA A 91 1.98 20.81 2.06
CA ALA A 91 1.68 21.62 3.25
C ALA A 91 2.95 21.97 4.03
N TYR A 92 3.83 21.01 4.28
CA TYR A 92 5.13 21.27 4.90
C TYR A 92 5.97 22.26 4.08
N PHE A 93 5.97 22.15 2.75
CA PHE A 93 6.69 23.08 1.91
C PHE A 93 6.13 24.51 2.04
N ARG A 94 4.81 24.67 2.10
CA ARG A 94 4.17 25.97 2.33
C ARG A 94 4.51 26.59 3.68
N GLN A 95 4.85 25.77 4.68
CA GLN A 95 5.37 26.23 5.99
C GLN A 95 6.89 26.46 6.01
N GLY A 96 7.60 26.27 4.89
CA GLY A 96 9.06 26.37 4.83
C GLY A 96 9.80 25.17 5.45
N MET A 97 9.08 24.10 5.79
CA MET A 97 9.64 22.86 6.34
C MET A 97 10.10 21.91 5.22
N THR A 98 11.10 22.35 4.46
CA THR A 98 11.58 21.68 3.25
C THR A 98 11.99 20.21 3.46
N GLY A 99 12.61 19.88 4.60
CA GLY A 99 13.03 18.50 4.89
C GLY A 99 11.86 17.54 4.98
N GLN A 100 10.84 17.91 5.75
CA GLN A 100 9.59 17.16 5.88
C GLN A 100 8.85 17.08 4.55
N ALA A 101 8.82 18.18 3.78
CA ALA A 101 8.22 18.19 2.45
C ALA A 101 8.83 17.13 1.52
N ILE A 102 10.17 17.09 1.45
CA ILE A 102 10.90 16.10 0.65
C ILE A 102 10.62 14.67 1.15
N TYR A 103 10.60 14.46 2.46
CA TYR A 103 10.29 13.14 3.03
C TYR A 103 8.90 12.64 2.59
N HIS A 104 7.87 13.46 2.74
CA HIS A 104 6.51 13.05 2.38
C HIS A 104 6.35 12.88 0.85
N LEU A 105 6.97 13.72 0.03
CA LEU A 105 6.98 13.53 -1.43
C LEU A 105 7.75 12.26 -1.86
N LEU A 106 8.79 11.86 -1.13
CA LEU A 106 9.47 10.58 -1.37
C LEU A 106 8.59 9.39 -1.00
N MET A 107 7.80 9.49 0.07
CA MET A 107 6.81 8.47 0.44
C MET A 107 5.69 8.37 -0.60
N ALA A 108 5.16 9.50 -1.07
CA ALA A 108 4.18 9.53 -2.16
C ALA A 108 4.72 8.81 -3.40
N ARG A 109 5.96 9.10 -3.80
CA ARG A 109 6.62 8.45 -4.94
C ARG A 109 6.89 6.95 -4.72
N ALA A 110 7.15 6.54 -3.48
CA ALA A 110 7.33 5.13 -3.17
C ALA A 110 6.02 4.34 -3.32
N LEU A 111 4.88 4.98 -3.05
CA LEU A 111 3.55 4.40 -3.17
C LEU A 111 3.00 4.48 -4.59
N ASP A 112 3.26 5.57 -5.31
CA ASP A 112 2.97 5.72 -6.73
C ASP A 112 4.20 6.23 -7.50
N PRO A 113 5.04 5.32 -8.03
CA PRO A 113 6.25 5.67 -8.75
C PRO A 113 6.02 6.32 -10.12
N LEU A 114 4.79 6.26 -10.66
CA LEU A 114 4.47 6.75 -11.99
C LEU A 114 3.72 8.08 -11.96
N ASP A 115 3.41 8.62 -10.79
CA ASP A 115 2.76 9.92 -10.64
C ASP A 115 3.68 11.07 -11.10
N PRO A 116 3.36 11.73 -12.23
CA PRO A 116 4.17 12.84 -12.72
C PRO A 116 4.11 14.07 -11.80
N ASP A 117 3.01 14.26 -11.05
CA ASP A 117 2.82 15.43 -10.19
C ASP A 117 3.72 15.33 -8.96
N THR A 118 3.78 14.15 -8.34
CA THR A 118 4.72 13.88 -7.23
C THR A 118 6.17 14.11 -7.66
N GLU A 119 6.60 13.62 -8.83
CA GLU A 119 7.97 13.82 -9.29
C GLU A 119 8.24 15.30 -9.64
N ALA A 120 7.28 16.00 -10.24
CA ALA A 120 7.39 17.43 -10.51
C ALA A 120 7.52 18.26 -9.23
N ASN A 121 6.70 17.99 -8.21
CA ASN A 121 6.78 18.66 -6.92
C ASN A 121 8.06 18.34 -6.18
N LEU A 122 8.50 17.08 -6.17
CA LEU A 122 9.76 16.70 -5.52
C LEU A 122 10.96 17.41 -6.17
N ARG A 123 10.97 17.52 -7.51
CA ARG A 123 11.97 18.30 -8.23
C ARG A 123 11.91 19.78 -7.84
N PHE A 124 10.73 20.38 -7.88
CA PHE A 124 10.53 21.79 -7.57
C PHE A 124 10.97 22.16 -6.14
N VAL A 125 10.57 21.36 -5.14
CA VAL A 125 10.96 21.57 -3.75
C VAL A 125 12.47 21.47 -3.58
N ARG A 126 13.12 20.51 -4.24
CA ARG A 126 14.59 20.35 -4.20
C ARG A 126 15.31 21.52 -4.83
N GLU A 127 14.92 21.91 -6.04
CA GLU A 127 15.54 23.02 -6.75
C GLU A 127 15.40 24.33 -5.98
N THR A 128 14.23 24.57 -5.38
CA THR A 128 14.00 25.75 -4.51
C THR A 128 14.92 25.74 -3.28
N ALA A 129 15.27 24.55 -2.78
CA ALA A 129 16.20 24.37 -1.67
C ALA A 129 17.68 24.33 -2.08
N GLY A 130 18.00 24.53 -3.37
CA GLY A 130 19.37 24.40 -3.89
C GLY A 130 19.90 22.96 -3.88
N LEU A 131 19.01 21.97 -3.73
CA LEU A 131 19.34 20.56 -3.79
C LEU A 131 19.26 20.07 -5.24
N PRO A 132 20.04 19.04 -5.61
CA PRO A 132 19.90 18.42 -6.92
C PRO A 132 18.46 17.90 -7.11
N SER A 133 17.94 18.05 -8.33
CA SER A 133 16.57 17.65 -8.72
C SER A 133 16.26 16.19 -8.37
N GLN A 134 17.28 15.34 -8.37
CA GLN A 134 17.23 13.96 -7.95
C GLN A 134 18.03 13.80 -6.66
N GLY A 135 17.71 12.77 -5.86
CA GLY A 135 18.50 12.48 -4.66
C GLY A 135 19.97 12.28 -5.00
N LEU A 136 20.88 12.65 -4.10
CA LEU A 136 22.35 12.63 -4.26
C LEU A 136 22.91 11.28 -4.79
N LEU A 137 22.12 10.21 -4.69
CA LEU A 137 22.45 8.82 -5.00
C LEU A 137 21.60 8.23 -6.13
N SER A 138 20.94 9.05 -6.95
CA SER A 138 19.94 8.57 -7.94
C SER A 138 20.53 7.87 -9.15
N LYS A 139 21.78 8.18 -9.53
CA LYS A 139 22.46 7.60 -10.70
C LYS A 139 23.94 7.38 -10.39
N GLY A 140 24.32 6.18 -9.96
CA GLY A 140 25.72 5.73 -9.95
C GLY A 140 26.27 5.21 -8.62
N SER A 141 25.58 5.40 -7.50
CA SER A 141 26.08 4.94 -6.20
C SER A 141 25.47 3.62 -5.74
N ILE A 142 25.25 2.68 -6.67
CA ILE A 142 24.87 1.29 -6.32
C ILE A 142 25.78 0.77 -5.21
N TRP A 143 27.10 1.03 -5.32
CA TRP A 143 28.09 0.66 -4.31
C TRP A 143 27.82 1.22 -2.90
N THR A 144 27.24 2.42 -2.77
CA THR A 144 26.85 2.96 -1.46
C THR A 144 25.69 2.21 -0.82
N ARG A 145 24.87 1.53 -1.62
CA ARG A 145 23.77 0.67 -1.16
C ARG A 145 24.19 -0.79 -0.97
N LEU A 146 25.31 -1.21 -1.57
CA LEU A 146 25.85 -2.57 -1.43
C LEU A 146 26.52 -2.81 -0.08
N MET A 147 26.93 -1.75 0.62
CA MET A 147 27.71 -1.84 1.85
C MET A 147 27.05 -1.08 3.01
N THR A 148 27.14 -1.65 4.22
CA THR A 148 26.65 -1.03 5.47
C THR A 148 27.59 0.08 5.92
N LEU A 149 27.11 0.99 6.79
CA LEU A 149 27.92 2.07 7.38
C LEU A 149 29.21 1.55 8.04
N ASN A 150 29.13 0.38 8.71
CA ASN A 150 30.29 -0.24 9.35
C ASN A 150 31.38 -0.65 8.34
N GLN A 151 30.99 -1.14 7.17
CA GLN A 151 31.95 -1.56 6.15
C GLN A 151 32.65 -0.35 5.51
N TRP A 152 31.93 0.76 5.33
CA TRP A 152 32.55 2.04 4.93
C TRP A 152 33.52 2.57 5.99
N ALA A 153 33.15 2.51 7.27
CA ALA A 153 34.03 2.91 8.37
C ALA A 153 35.34 2.09 8.37
N VAL A 154 35.27 0.77 8.17
CA VAL A 154 36.47 -0.07 8.06
C VAL A 154 37.33 0.32 6.87
N ILE A 155 36.75 0.54 5.68
CA ILE A 155 37.51 0.96 4.48
C ILE A 155 38.23 2.30 4.71
N CYS A 156 37.55 3.28 5.30
CA CYS A 156 38.14 4.59 5.57
C CYS A 156 39.24 4.54 6.64
N LEU A 157 39.09 3.68 7.63
CA LEU A 157 40.04 3.55 8.74
C LEU A 157 41.18 2.58 8.42
N PHE A 158 41.01 1.62 7.51
CA PHE A 158 42.03 0.61 7.19
C PHE A 158 43.41 1.20 6.87
N PRO A 159 43.55 2.27 6.05
CA PRO A 159 44.85 2.90 5.79
C PRO A 159 45.46 3.52 7.05
N PHE A 160 44.63 4.09 7.93
CA PHE A 160 45.08 4.65 9.21
C PHE A 160 45.64 3.55 10.13
N TRP A 161 44.92 2.43 10.27
CA TRP A 161 45.40 1.29 11.07
C TRP A 161 46.65 0.64 10.47
N ALA A 162 46.74 0.51 9.15
CA ALA A 162 47.92 -0.03 8.48
C ALA A 162 49.16 0.86 8.66
N ALA A 163 49.00 2.18 8.67
CA ALA A 163 50.08 3.14 8.91
C ALA A 163 50.59 3.12 10.36
N CYS A 164 49.75 2.80 11.34
CA CYS A 164 50.18 2.65 12.74
C CYS A 164 50.95 1.34 13.02
N LEU A 165 50.92 0.38 12.11
CA LEU A 165 51.57 -0.93 12.25
C LEU A 165 52.93 -1.01 11.54
N LEU A 166 53.28 0.01 10.74
CA LEU A 166 54.58 0.18 10.08
C LEU A 166 55.48 1.11 10.89
#